data_AF-A0A0K0FAJ8-F1
#
_entry.id   AF-A0A0K0FAJ8-F1
#
_cell.length_a   1.000
_cell.length_b   1.000
_cell.length_c   1.000
_cell.angle_alpha   90.00
_cell.angle_beta   90.00
_cell.angle_gamma   90.00
#
_symmetry.space_group_name_H-M   'P 1'
#
loop_
_entity.id
_entity.type
_entity.pdbx_description
1 polymer ?
#
loop_
_entity_poly.entity_id
_entity_poly.type
_entity_poly.pdbx_seq_one_letter_code
_entity_poly.pdbx_strand_id
1 'polypeptide(L)'
;MEKKIPLSIILIFLINLKLILSIDSNFIESKSFFQENDPLYSSLSCLFEVEENFCQNGDPLQNCDTDIIISIDASKDALPSLLFQKEISLIRDNITLDWTNFNKVALTWYNEKPFITYKFGQINSKSQFDNFLNIIQQASGSKLSLLLNELNNIPTTLGNKLSTFVFISSSTNEEINNAIQYADQLKQKGTLNVIILGNIISETDLKPLNASNIFYWTFADYCIEPLRNFFINSLDCKQQCSNATTPNSLTTTTTTIPPITMLSTTESLLSTITKTYTISPTSIQTSTISSTIGSSLSTITDISTISPTSIQPSTISSTIGSSSSTINEASTVSTYSTYSSSSIVPITTESTSTVKITIPSIPPKCNNSVYFVIDHRQNITNNEFYDQVSKIKDVTSNWDISINKASIDVNSFDEVKIFLLFSQQPKSDLTLFTNTTQWNCIIAYLGQNVNDCQKYCNSSLLPIMPIEEQDHTMDEFLQNIYNVYLNELERKVEIPKPPNEFSLILFSKTGNQTEIDNCSQIFKNIGSKSITINPVFIKLPNSFNGNYGSITNYDFSDPDLGKKISNSICS
;
A
#
# COMPACT_ATOMS: atom_id res chain seq x y z
N MET A 1 49.31 32.64 16.47
CA MET A 1 49.73 31.33 15.92
C MET A 1 48.51 30.70 15.25
N GLU A 2 48.37 30.89 13.94
CA GLU A 2 47.32 30.21 13.16
C GLU A 2 47.70 28.75 12.97
N LYS A 3 46.92 27.83 13.55
CA LYS A 3 47.06 26.40 13.27
C LYS A 3 46.50 26.12 11.90
N LYS A 4 47.38 26.00 10.90
CA LYS A 4 47.02 25.48 9.58
C LYS A 4 46.64 24.01 9.71
N ILE A 5 45.39 23.69 9.44
CA ILE A 5 44.94 22.30 9.32
C ILE A 5 45.58 21.73 8.04
N PRO A 6 46.34 20.64 8.13
CA PRO A 6 46.98 20.06 6.96
C PRO A 6 45.92 19.58 5.97
N LEU A 7 46.14 19.93 4.70
CA LEU A 7 45.22 19.69 3.57
C LEU A 7 44.82 18.21 3.42
N SER A 8 45.65 17.29 3.90
CA SER A 8 45.37 15.85 3.93
C SER A 8 44.18 15.49 4.84
N ILE A 9 44.00 16.17 5.97
CA ILE A 9 42.88 15.91 6.88
C ILE A 9 41.57 16.39 6.25
N ILE A 10 41.59 17.53 5.56
CA ILE A 10 40.43 18.06 4.83
C ILE A 10 40.05 17.11 3.68
N LEU A 11 41.04 16.57 2.96
CA LEU A 11 40.79 15.65 1.86
C LEU A 11 40.21 14.31 2.33
N ILE A 12 40.68 13.77 3.45
CA ILE A 12 40.13 12.54 4.06
C ILE A 12 38.69 12.79 4.53
N PHE A 13 38.41 13.95 5.12
CA PHE A 13 37.05 14.32 5.52
C PHE A 13 36.10 14.44 4.32
N LEU A 14 36.57 15.03 3.21
CA LEU A 14 35.77 15.16 1.98
C LEU A 14 35.54 13.82 1.27
N ILE A 15 36.53 12.91 1.28
CA ILE A 15 36.36 11.57 0.71
C ILE A 15 35.37 10.75 1.53
N ASN A 16 35.48 10.78 2.86
CA ASN A 16 34.53 10.08 3.74
C ASN A 16 33.13 10.70 3.68
N LEU A 17 33.00 12.03 3.57
CA LEU A 17 31.70 12.69 3.39
C LEU A 17 31.07 12.29 2.05
N LYS A 18 31.86 12.18 0.98
CA LYS A 18 31.38 11.70 -0.33
C LYS A 18 31.02 10.21 -0.32
N LEU A 19 31.71 9.39 0.49
CA LEU A 19 31.37 7.98 0.68
C LEU A 19 30.08 7.81 1.49
N ILE A 20 29.92 8.60 2.56
CA ILE A 20 28.71 8.60 3.41
C ILE A 20 27.50 9.09 2.59
N LEU A 21 27.65 10.16 1.82
CA LEU A 21 26.61 10.65 0.91
C LEU A 21 26.32 9.71 -0.28
N SER A 22 27.23 8.77 -0.58
CA SER A 22 27.04 7.76 -1.64
C SER A 22 26.43 6.45 -1.14
N ILE A 23 26.34 6.24 0.19
CA ILE A 23 25.76 5.03 0.78
C ILE A 23 24.27 5.24 1.10
N ASP A 24 23.84 6.46 1.44
CA ASP A 24 22.41 6.78 1.62
C ASP A 24 21.63 6.93 0.29
N SER A 25 22.31 7.15 -0.84
CA SER A 25 21.66 7.26 -2.16
C SER A 25 21.34 5.90 -2.82
N ASN A 26 21.56 4.79 -2.12
CA ASN A 26 21.09 3.46 -2.55
C ASN A 26 19.79 3.05 -1.84
N PHE A 27 19.16 3.94 -1.07
CA PHE A 27 17.71 3.85 -0.92
C PHE A 27 17.16 3.95 -2.34
N ILE A 28 16.63 2.84 -2.84
CA ILE A 28 16.01 2.73 -4.15
C ILE A 28 15.08 3.94 -4.26
N GLU A 29 15.50 4.96 -5.02
CA GLU A 29 14.60 5.98 -5.53
C GLU A 29 13.39 5.18 -5.99
N SER A 30 12.24 5.46 -5.39
CA SER A 30 10.96 4.91 -5.77
C SER A 30 10.75 5.27 -7.23
N LYS A 31 11.35 4.48 -8.13
CA LYS A 31 11.01 4.46 -9.53
C LYS A 31 9.52 4.20 -9.51
N SER A 32 8.78 5.23 -9.92
CA SER A 32 7.34 5.16 -10.05
C SER A 32 6.99 3.80 -10.61
N PHE A 33 6.08 3.11 -9.93
CA PHE A 33 5.60 1.77 -10.25
C PHE A 33 4.89 1.72 -11.61
N PHE A 34 5.13 2.64 -12.57
CA PHE A 34 4.52 2.67 -13.90
C PHE A 34 5.47 3.38 -14.90
N GLN A 35 5.93 2.66 -15.94
CA GLN A 35 6.57 3.24 -17.13
C GLN A 35 5.62 3.20 -18.34
N GLU A 36 5.50 4.31 -19.07
CA GLU A 36 4.45 4.54 -20.09
C GLU A 36 4.74 3.95 -21.49
N ASN A 37 5.88 3.28 -21.69
CA ASN A 37 6.23 2.65 -22.99
C ASN A 37 6.14 1.13 -22.99
N ASP A 38 5.49 0.55 -21.99
CA ASP A 38 5.21 -0.88 -21.95
C ASP A 38 3.92 -1.18 -22.76
N PRO A 39 3.88 -2.15 -23.69
CA PRO A 39 2.67 -2.57 -24.41
C PRO A 39 1.44 -2.92 -23.53
N LEU A 40 1.58 -2.87 -22.20
CA LEU A 40 0.54 -2.92 -21.17
C LEU A 40 -0.56 -1.83 -21.26
N TYR A 41 -0.43 -0.81 -22.10
CA TYR A 41 -1.46 0.24 -22.26
C TYR A 41 -2.79 -0.27 -22.88
N SER A 42 -2.82 -1.52 -23.37
CA SER A 42 -4.02 -2.16 -23.91
C SER A 42 -4.78 -3.05 -22.91
N SER A 43 -4.26 -3.32 -21.70
CA SER A 43 -4.80 -4.41 -20.90
C SER A 43 -5.17 -4.00 -19.46
N LEU A 44 -6.45 -3.63 -19.31
CA LEU A 44 -7.21 -4.11 -18.15
C LEU A 44 -7.24 -5.66 -18.07
N SER A 45 -6.71 -6.35 -19.08
CA SER A 45 -6.47 -7.79 -19.08
C SER A 45 -5.21 -8.12 -18.28
N CYS A 46 -5.34 -9.06 -17.36
CA CYS A 46 -4.20 -9.83 -16.89
C CYS A 46 -3.60 -10.51 -18.14
N LEU A 47 -2.35 -10.18 -18.48
CA LEU A 47 -1.73 -10.67 -19.71
C LEU A 47 -1.44 -12.16 -19.56
N PHE A 48 -2.23 -12.97 -20.27
CA PHE A 48 -1.93 -14.36 -20.51
C PHE A 48 -2.61 -14.83 -21.80
N GLU A 49 -1.82 -15.40 -22.72
CA GLU A 49 -2.33 -16.12 -23.88
C GLU A 49 -2.33 -17.62 -23.55
N VAL A 50 -3.50 -18.22 -23.34
CA VAL A 50 -3.64 -19.67 -23.35
C VAL A 50 -4.79 -20.09 -24.24
N GLU A 51 -4.52 -21.11 -25.05
CA GLU A 51 -5.55 -21.86 -25.76
C GLU A 51 -6.43 -22.60 -24.75
N GLU A 52 -7.71 -22.20 -24.70
CA GLU A 52 -8.69 -22.75 -23.76
C GLU A 52 -8.90 -24.25 -23.95
N ASN A 53 -8.33 -25.07 -23.07
CA ASN A 53 -8.72 -26.47 -22.89
C ASN A 53 -9.23 -26.66 -21.45
N PHE A 54 -10.50 -26.29 -21.22
CA PHE A 54 -11.11 -26.40 -19.89
C PHE A 54 -11.69 -27.79 -19.64
N CYS A 55 -11.26 -28.44 -18.56
CA CYS A 55 -12.11 -29.36 -17.81
C CYS A 55 -13.02 -28.52 -16.88
N GLN A 56 -14.30 -28.39 -17.22
CA GLN A 56 -15.28 -27.75 -16.32
C GLN A 56 -15.45 -28.61 -15.05
N ASN A 57 -15.07 -28.06 -13.89
CA ASN A 57 -15.47 -28.52 -12.54
C ASN A 57 -14.76 -29.74 -11.92
N GLY A 58 -13.43 -29.88 -12.02
CA GLY A 58 -12.69 -30.92 -11.30
C GLY A 58 -11.44 -30.42 -10.56
N ASP A 59 -11.06 -31.08 -9.47
CA ASP A 59 -9.77 -30.86 -8.79
C ASP A 59 -8.64 -31.15 -9.81
N PRO A 60 -7.81 -30.16 -10.17
CA PRO A 60 -6.75 -30.36 -11.14
C PRO A 60 -5.78 -31.46 -10.68
N LEU A 61 -5.59 -31.68 -9.38
CA LEU A 61 -4.69 -32.71 -8.84
C LEU A 61 -5.26 -34.13 -8.89
N GLN A 62 -6.58 -34.28 -8.96
CA GLN A 62 -7.22 -35.58 -9.00
C GLN A 62 -7.09 -36.24 -10.39
N ASN A 63 -6.98 -35.42 -11.45
CA ASN A 63 -6.93 -35.87 -12.84
C ASN A 63 -5.55 -35.69 -13.51
N CYS A 64 -4.53 -35.36 -12.72
CA CYS A 64 -3.21 -34.95 -13.21
C CYS A 64 -2.10 -35.69 -12.45
N ASP A 65 -1.33 -36.51 -13.16
CA ASP A 65 -0.12 -37.15 -12.63
C ASP A 65 1.10 -36.24 -12.83
N THR A 66 1.02 -35.07 -12.19
CA THR A 66 2.10 -34.09 -12.13
C THR A 66 2.43 -33.80 -10.67
N ASP A 67 3.71 -33.63 -10.38
CA ASP A 67 4.16 -33.02 -9.13
C ASP A 67 4.19 -31.49 -9.31
N ILE A 68 3.79 -30.73 -8.30
CA ILE A 68 3.68 -29.27 -8.37
C ILE A 68 4.61 -28.62 -7.35
N ILE A 69 5.53 -27.77 -7.81
CA ILE A 69 6.28 -26.86 -6.94
C ILE A 69 5.62 -25.49 -7.00
N ILE A 70 5.30 -24.92 -5.84
CA ILE A 70 4.96 -23.50 -5.69
C ILE A 70 6.11 -22.83 -4.95
N SER A 71 6.78 -21.88 -5.61
CA SER A 71 7.85 -21.08 -5.02
C SER A 71 7.46 -19.62 -4.87
N ILE A 72 7.41 -19.16 -3.63
CA ILE A 72 6.96 -17.82 -3.22
C ILE A 72 8.12 -16.85 -3.14
N ASP A 73 7.93 -15.62 -3.62
CA ASP A 73 8.91 -14.55 -3.43
C ASP A 73 8.75 -13.93 -2.04
N ALA A 74 9.76 -14.07 -1.20
CA ALA A 74 9.78 -13.55 0.16
C ALA A 74 10.80 -12.39 0.31
N SER A 75 11.11 -11.68 -0.77
CA SER A 75 12.07 -10.56 -0.80
C SER A 75 11.47 -9.29 -0.18
N LYS A 76 11.89 -8.93 1.03
CA LYS A 76 11.38 -7.76 1.78
C LYS A 76 11.70 -6.41 1.11
N ASP A 77 12.83 -6.36 0.41
CA ASP A 77 13.36 -5.20 -0.29
C ASP A 77 12.63 -4.90 -1.61
N ALA A 78 11.95 -5.89 -2.18
CA ALA A 78 11.22 -5.75 -3.45
C ALA A 78 9.70 -5.83 -3.28
N LEU A 79 9.23 -6.58 -2.30
CA LEU A 79 7.82 -6.85 -2.09
C LEU A 79 7.38 -6.27 -0.72
N PRO A 80 6.58 -5.19 -0.69
CA PRO A 80 6.02 -4.68 0.55
C PRO A 80 5.21 -5.76 1.29
N SER A 81 5.26 -5.76 2.62
CA SER A 81 4.65 -6.83 3.43
C SER A 81 3.15 -7.03 3.18
N LEU A 82 2.42 -5.97 2.81
CA LEU A 82 1.02 -6.09 2.41
C LEU A 82 0.83 -6.88 1.11
N LEU A 83 1.66 -6.63 0.09
CA LEU A 83 1.59 -7.36 -1.18
C LEU A 83 2.03 -8.81 -1.01
N PHE A 84 3.02 -9.05 -0.15
CA PHE A 84 3.38 -10.40 0.25
C PHE A 84 2.22 -11.14 0.93
N GLN A 85 1.46 -10.48 1.83
CA GLN A 85 0.26 -11.09 2.39
C GLN A 85 -0.83 -11.34 1.33
N LYS A 86 -0.95 -10.50 0.30
CA LYS A 86 -1.82 -10.76 -0.85
C LYS A 86 -1.37 -11.98 -1.64
N GLU A 87 -0.07 -12.15 -1.92
CA GLU A 87 0.48 -13.34 -2.56
C GLU A 87 0.16 -14.62 -1.76
N ILE A 88 0.42 -14.60 -0.45
CA ILE A 88 0.09 -15.71 0.45
C ILE A 88 -1.41 -16.04 0.41
N SER A 89 -2.27 -15.03 0.48
CA SER A 89 -3.72 -15.21 0.50
C SER A 89 -4.25 -15.71 -0.85
N LEU A 90 -3.72 -15.22 -1.97
CA LEU A 90 -4.05 -15.74 -3.32
C LEU A 90 -3.77 -17.25 -3.41
N ILE A 91 -2.59 -17.68 -2.95
CA ILE A 91 -2.22 -19.10 -3.03
C ILE A 91 -3.14 -19.93 -2.13
N ARG A 92 -3.38 -19.47 -0.90
CA ARG A 92 -4.20 -20.15 0.12
C ARG A 92 -5.68 -20.23 -0.25
N ASP A 93 -6.26 -19.12 -0.67
CA ASP A 93 -7.71 -18.91 -0.71
C ASP A 93 -8.27 -18.99 -2.14
N ASN A 94 -7.42 -18.98 -3.17
CA ASN A 94 -7.86 -19.02 -4.57
C ASN A 94 -7.20 -20.15 -5.38
N ILE A 95 -5.86 -20.20 -5.44
CA ILE A 95 -5.16 -21.17 -6.29
C ILE A 95 -5.38 -22.59 -5.78
N THR A 96 -5.20 -22.80 -4.47
CA THR A 96 -5.22 -24.13 -3.85
C THR A 96 -6.53 -24.45 -3.13
N LEU A 97 -7.56 -23.62 -3.30
CA LEU A 97 -8.83 -23.74 -2.57
C LEU A 97 -9.47 -25.12 -2.75
N ASP A 98 -9.53 -25.59 -3.99
CA ASP A 98 -10.23 -26.82 -4.39
C ASP A 98 -9.29 -28.05 -4.46
N TRP A 99 -8.04 -27.92 -4.03
CA TRP A 99 -7.04 -28.98 -4.12
C TRP A 99 -7.26 -30.02 -3.02
N THR A 100 -7.28 -31.30 -3.39
CA THR A 100 -7.50 -32.40 -2.41
C THR A 100 -6.25 -33.25 -2.15
N ASN A 101 -5.28 -33.27 -3.08
CA ASN A 101 -4.09 -34.13 -2.97
C ASN A 101 -2.77 -33.36 -2.82
N PHE A 102 -2.52 -32.85 -1.62
CA PHE A 102 -1.30 -32.10 -1.32
C PHE A 102 -0.01 -32.94 -1.28
N ASN A 103 -0.09 -34.27 -1.34
CA ASN A 103 1.10 -35.12 -1.39
C ASN A 103 1.92 -34.91 -2.67
N LYS A 104 1.29 -34.39 -3.73
CA LYS A 104 1.95 -34.03 -4.99
C LYS A 104 2.50 -32.59 -4.98
N VAL A 105 2.32 -31.84 -3.89
CA VAL A 105 2.68 -30.42 -3.79
C VAL A 105 3.94 -30.25 -2.96
N ALA A 106 4.89 -29.47 -3.47
CA ALA A 106 6.01 -28.93 -2.73
C ALA A 106 5.83 -27.41 -2.59
N LEU A 107 6.12 -26.90 -1.40
CA LEU A 107 6.06 -25.48 -1.07
C LEU A 107 7.46 -24.99 -0.72
N THR A 108 7.92 -23.99 -1.47
CA THR A 108 9.22 -23.35 -1.29
C THR A 108 9.05 -21.84 -1.27
N TRP A 109 10.05 -21.13 -0.76
CA TRP A 109 10.12 -19.68 -0.88
C TRP A 109 11.58 -19.24 -0.93
N TYR A 110 11.83 -18.00 -1.32
CA TYR A 110 13.19 -17.49 -1.43
C TYR A 110 13.28 -15.99 -1.16
N ASN A 111 14.50 -15.58 -0.81
CA ASN A 111 14.95 -14.19 -0.74
C ASN A 111 16.43 -14.18 -1.14
N GLU A 112 17.36 -13.69 -0.31
CA GLU A 112 18.80 -13.91 -0.49
C GLU A 112 19.19 -15.41 -0.55
N LYS A 113 18.35 -16.29 0.00
CA LYS A 113 18.52 -17.76 -0.13
C LYS A 113 17.18 -18.47 -0.32
N PRO A 114 17.18 -19.65 -0.96
CA PRO A 114 16.00 -20.49 -1.06
C PRO A 114 15.77 -21.31 0.22
N PHE A 115 14.51 -21.62 0.49
CA PHE A 115 14.05 -22.46 1.58
C PHE A 115 13.24 -23.62 0.99
N ILE A 116 13.89 -24.78 0.84
CA ILE A 116 13.29 -26.00 0.26
C ILE A 116 12.84 -26.95 1.38
N THR A 117 11.88 -26.49 2.19
CA THR A 117 11.50 -27.17 3.43
C THR A 117 10.44 -28.24 3.22
N TYR A 118 9.43 -27.98 2.40
CA TYR A 118 8.28 -28.87 2.23
C TYR A 118 8.24 -29.45 0.83
N LYS A 119 8.79 -30.66 0.68
CA LYS A 119 8.88 -31.42 -0.57
C LYS A 119 7.66 -32.32 -0.76
N PHE A 120 7.58 -32.98 -1.92
CA PHE A 120 6.52 -33.93 -2.21
C PHE A 120 6.39 -35.02 -1.13
N GLY A 121 5.15 -35.37 -0.81
CA GLY A 121 4.79 -36.33 0.24
C GLY A 121 4.89 -35.81 1.67
N GLN A 122 5.30 -34.55 1.89
CA GLN A 122 5.42 -33.97 3.23
C GLN A 122 4.19 -33.14 3.65
N ILE A 123 3.33 -32.77 2.70
CA ILE A 123 2.12 -31.99 2.92
C ILE A 123 0.90 -32.88 2.70
N ASN A 124 0.21 -33.25 3.77
CA ASN A 124 -0.85 -34.27 3.72
C ASN A 124 -2.26 -33.69 3.58
N SER A 125 -2.43 -32.37 3.75
CA SER A 125 -3.75 -31.72 3.73
C SER A 125 -3.66 -30.24 3.44
N LYS A 126 -4.78 -29.65 3.01
CA LYS A 126 -4.97 -28.20 2.85
C LYS A 126 -4.62 -27.43 4.12
N SER A 127 -5.12 -27.86 5.28
CA SER A 127 -4.83 -27.18 6.54
C SER A 127 -3.33 -27.18 6.89
N GLN A 128 -2.61 -28.26 6.58
CA GLN A 128 -1.16 -28.32 6.77
C GLN A 128 -0.44 -27.35 5.81
N PHE A 129 -0.86 -27.31 4.55
CA PHE A 129 -0.36 -26.38 3.55
C PHE A 129 -0.57 -24.91 3.99
N ASP A 130 -1.78 -24.56 4.44
CA ASP A 130 -2.13 -23.22 4.90
C ASP A 130 -1.29 -22.81 6.12
N ASN A 131 -1.06 -23.74 7.06
CA ASN A 131 -0.18 -23.50 8.20
C ASN A 131 1.27 -23.24 7.75
N PHE A 132 1.75 -23.97 6.74
CA PHE A 132 3.10 -23.76 6.19
C PHE A 132 3.23 -22.44 5.45
N LEU A 133 2.20 -21.99 4.74
CA LEU A 133 2.16 -20.65 4.14
C LEU A 133 2.26 -19.55 5.21
N ASN A 134 1.49 -19.66 6.30
CA ASN A 134 1.40 -18.63 7.33
C ASN A 134 2.70 -18.42 8.13
N ILE A 135 3.65 -19.36 8.10
CA ILE A 135 4.94 -19.22 8.79
C ILE A 135 6.04 -18.61 7.90
N ILE A 136 5.77 -18.39 6.61
CA ILE A 136 6.76 -17.81 5.70
C ILE A 136 6.99 -16.34 6.10
N GLN A 137 8.25 -15.99 6.30
CA GLN A 137 8.67 -14.63 6.65
C GLN A 137 9.50 -14.05 5.53
N GLN A 138 9.28 -12.77 5.24
CA GLN A 138 10.11 -12.04 4.31
C GLN A 138 11.48 -11.75 4.90
N ALA A 139 12.51 -11.73 4.06
CA ALA A 139 13.82 -11.20 4.38
C ALA A 139 14.42 -10.51 3.16
N SER A 140 15.50 -9.76 3.34
CA SER A 140 16.14 -9.03 2.23
C SER A 140 16.77 -9.95 1.19
N GLY A 141 16.87 -9.45 -0.03
CA GLY A 141 17.53 -10.07 -1.17
C GLY A 141 16.59 -10.92 -2.03
N SER A 142 16.98 -11.15 -3.28
CA SER A 142 16.29 -12.02 -4.25
C SER A 142 17.35 -12.80 -5.06
N LYS A 143 17.42 -14.12 -4.86
CA LYS A 143 18.38 -15.03 -5.51
C LYS A 143 17.69 -16.12 -6.33
N LEU A 144 17.11 -15.70 -7.45
CA LEU A 144 16.39 -16.55 -8.39
C LEU A 144 17.25 -17.72 -8.92
N SER A 145 18.51 -17.48 -9.30
CA SER A 145 19.39 -18.52 -9.82
C SER A 145 19.66 -19.63 -8.79
N LEU A 146 19.85 -19.24 -7.53
CA LEU A 146 20.05 -20.18 -6.43
C LEU A 146 18.75 -20.97 -6.14
N LEU A 147 17.59 -20.30 -6.18
CA LEU A 147 16.30 -20.99 -6.11
C LEU A 147 16.17 -22.04 -7.21
N LEU A 148 16.30 -21.67 -8.49
CA LEU A 148 16.07 -22.60 -9.60
C LEU A 148 17.06 -23.77 -9.56
N ASN A 149 18.31 -23.54 -9.13
CA ASN A 149 19.29 -24.60 -8.90
C ASN A 149 18.81 -25.59 -7.81
N GLU A 150 18.32 -25.08 -6.68
CA GLU A 150 17.84 -25.94 -5.59
C GLU A 150 16.54 -26.68 -5.93
N LEU A 151 15.63 -26.06 -6.70
CA LEU A 151 14.43 -26.72 -7.21
C LEU A 151 14.78 -27.92 -8.10
N ASN A 152 15.88 -27.85 -8.85
CA ASN A 152 16.35 -28.98 -9.65
C ASN A 152 16.77 -30.19 -8.82
N ASN A 153 17.05 -30.03 -7.53
CA ASN A 153 17.46 -31.11 -6.64
C ASN A 153 16.28 -31.77 -5.89
N ILE A 154 15.04 -31.31 -6.12
CA ILE A 154 13.85 -31.93 -5.54
C ILE A 154 13.54 -33.20 -6.34
N PRO A 155 13.59 -34.40 -5.73
CA PRO A 155 13.28 -35.64 -6.43
C PRO A 155 11.78 -35.69 -6.75
N THR A 156 11.44 -35.96 -8.00
CA THR A 156 10.05 -36.16 -8.43
C THR A 156 9.58 -37.58 -8.12
N THR A 157 8.26 -37.74 -7.96
CA THR A 157 7.59 -39.01 -7.90
C THR A 157 7.84 -39.78 -9.21
N LEU A 158 8.16 -41.06 -9.10
CA LEU A 158 8.50 -41.89 -10.27
C LEU A 158 7.35 -41.92 -11.28
N GLY A 159 7.62 -41.50 -12.51
CA GLY A 159 6.64 -41.46 -13.61
C GLY A 159 5.84 -40.17 -13.71
N ASN A 160 5.88 -39.30 -12.69
CA ASN A 160 5.26 -37.98 -12.76
C ASN A 160 6.15 -36.99 -13.51
N LYS A 161 5.49 -36.05 -14.17
CA LYS A 161 6.14 -34.84 -14.68
C LYS A 161 6.14 -33.74 -13.62
N LEU A 162 6.91 -32.67 -13.85
CA LEU A 162 7.04 -31.56 -12.92
C LEU A 162 6.39 -30.27 -13.47
N SER A 163 5.49 -29.66 -12.70
CA SER A 163 4.97 -28.32 -12.95
C SER A 163 5.53 -27.36 -11.90
N THR A 164 6.39 -26.43 -12.31
CA THR A 164 7.04 -25.48 -11.39
C THR A 164 6.45 -24.09 -11.55
N PHE A 165 5.90 -23.51 -10.48
CA PHE A 165 5.40 -22.14 -10.44
C PHE A 165 6.31 -21.29 -9.57
N VAL A 166 6.84 -20.20 -10.14
CA VAL A 166 7.75 -19.29 -9.45
C VAL A 166 7.17 -17.88 -9.48
N PHE A 167 6.87 -17.34 -8.31
CA PHE A 167 6.53 -15.93 -8.14
C PHE A 167 7.80 -15.09 -8.11
N ILE A 168 7.82 -13.95 -8.80
CA ILE A 168 9.00 -13.08 -8.92
C ILE A 168 8.56 -11.61 -8.84
N SER A 169 9.01 -10.89 -7.81
CA SER A 169 8.81 -9.45 -7.62
C SER A 169 9.97 -8.60 -8.13
N SER A 170 11.21 -9.09 -8.03
CA SER A 170 12.40 -8.42 -8.56
C SER A 170 13.52 -9.40 -8.91
N SER A 171 14.34 -9.04 -9.89
CA SER A 171 15.57 -9.75 -10.24
C SER A 171 16.46 -8.83 -11.08
N THR A 172 17.78 -8.97 -10.96
CA THR A 172 18.73 -8.25 -11.79
C THR A 172 19.02 -9.03 -13.09
N ASN A 173 19.52 -8.34 -14.12
CA ASN A 173 19.94 -9.00 -15.37
C ASN A 173 21.05 -10.05 -15.13
N GLU A 174 21.96 -9.79 -14.19
CA GLU A 174 22.99 -10.76 -13.80
C GLU A 174 22.36 -12.01 -13.19
N GLU A 175 21.41 -11.84 -12.26
CA GLU A 175 20.72 -12.93 -11.60
C GLU A 175 19.89 -13.76 -12.60
N ILE A 176 19.22 -13.11 -13.56
CA ILE A 176 18.49 -13.76 -14.65
C ILE A 176 19.45 -14.58 -15.52
N ASN A 177 20.59 -14.00 -15.93
CA ASN A 177 21.60 -14.71 -16.73
C ASN A 177 22.15 -15.94 -16.01
N ASN A 178 22.39 -15.83 -14.70
CA ASN A 178 22.84 -16.96 -13.88
C ASN A 178 21.77 -18.06 -13.76
N ALA A 179 20.49 -17.70 -13.86
CA ALA A 179 19.36 -18.61 -13.73
C ALA A 179 19.03 -19.40 -15.02
N ILE A 180 19.49 -18.96 -16.20
CA ILE A 180 19.15 -19.56 -17.51
C ILE A 180 19.37 -21.07 -17.53
N GLN A 181 20.57 -21.54 -17.15
CA GLN A 181 20.88 -22.98 -17.20
C GLN A 181 19.96 -23.82 -16.30
N TYR A 182 19.52 -23.27 -15.17
CA TYR A 182 18.68 -23.96 -14.20
C TYR A 182 17.21 -23.95 -14.64
N ALA A 183 16.77 -22.87 -15.29
CA ALA A 183 15.47 -22.79 -15.94
C ALA A 183 15.34 -23.85 -17.05
N ASP A 184 16.35 -23.99 -17.90
CA ASP A 184 16.39 -25.02 -18.95
C ASP A 184 16.32 -26.44 -18.38
N GLN A 185 16.97 -26.71 -17.25
CA GLN A 185 16.91 -28.01 -16.56
C GLN A 185 15.52 -28.31 -15.99
N LEU A 186 14.85 -27.31 -15.39
CA LEU A 186 13.48 -27.49 -14.89
C LEU A 186 12.51 -27.76 -16.04
N LYS A 187 12.65 -27.06 -17.17
CA LYS A 187 11.85 -27.30 -18.36
C LYS A 187 12.05 -28.69 -18.98
N GLN A 188 13.22 -29.30 -18.82
CA GLN A 188 13.42 -30.69 -19.25
C GLN A 188 12.66 -31.69 -18.38
N LYS A 189 12.24 -31.31 -17.16
CA LYS A 189 11.44 -32.13 -16.24
C LYS A 189 9.93 -31.88 -16.37
N GLY A 190 9.53 -30.78 -17.01
CA GLY A 190 8.14 -30.46 -17.33
C GLY A 190 7.93 -28.98 -17.64
N THR A 191 7.05 -28.28 -16.92
CA THR A 191 6.79 -26.85 -17.16
C THR A 191 7.46 -25.95 -16.12
N LEU A 192 8.00 -24.82 -16.60
CA LEU A 192 8.43 -23.70 -15.77
C LEU A 192 7.50 -22.52 -16.03
N ASN A 193 6.67 -22.21 -15.05
CA ASN A 193 5.64 -21.18 -15.11
C ASN A 193 6.05 -20.04 -14.18
N VAL A 194 6.09 -18.82 -14.71
CA VAL A 194 6.52 -17.63 -13.95
C VAL A 194 5.33 -16.71 -13.71
N ILE A 195 5.17 -16.25 -12.47
CA ILE A 195 4.19 -15.23 -12.11
C ILE A 195 4.96 -13.98 -11.71
N ILE A 196 4.89 -12.95 -12.56
CA ILE A 196 5.50 -11.64 -12.29
C ILE A 196 4.59 -10.87 -11.33
N LEU A 197 5.17 -10.41 -10.23
CA LEU A 197 4.51 -9.65 -9.19
C LEU A 197 4.74 -8.15 -9.40
N GLY A 198 3.70 -7.45 -9.83
CA GLY A 198 3.69 -6.00 -9.89
C GLY A 198 4.69 -5.40 -10.89
N ASN A 199 5.33 -4.33 -10.43
CA ASN A 199 5.86 -3.21 -11.22
C ASN A 199 7.23 -3.35 -11.95
N ILE A 200 8.03 -4.28 -11.45
CA ILE A 200 9.47 -4.02 -11.40
C ILE A 200 10.22 -4.75 -12.51
N ILE A 201 9.71 -5.90 -12.92
CA ILE A 201 10.28 -6.72 -13.98
C ILE A 201 9.23 -6.86 -15.08
N SER A 202 9.66 -6.77 -16.34
CA SER A 202 8.82 -7.05 -17.49
C SER A 202 9.00 -8.48 -18.01
N GLU A 203 8.07 -8.95 -18.82
CA GLU A 203 8.23 -10.22 -19.56
C GLU A 203 9.52 -10.24 -20.40
N THR A 204 9.91 -9.09 -20.97
CA THR A 204 11.11 -8.97 -21.79
C THR A 204 12.38 -9.27 -21.00
N ASP A 205 12.43 -8.87 -19.73
CA ASP A 205 13.57 -9.14 -18.85
C ASP A 205 13.69 -10.64 -18.55
N LEU A 206 12.57 -11.34 -18.44
CA LEU A 206 12.52 -12.78 -18.14
C LEU A 206 12.58 -13.67 -19.39
N LYS A 207 12.47 -13.10 -20.58
CA LYS A 207 12.61 -13.81 -21.87
C LYS A 207 13.84 -14.72 -21.95
N PRO A 208 15.03 -14.37 -21.43
CA PRO A 208 16.20 -15.26 -21.43
C PRO A 208 15.99 -16.56 -20.65
N LEU A 209 15.12 -16.58 -19.64
CA LEU A 209 14.78 -17.81 -18.90
C LEU A 209 13.95 -18.78 -19.75
N ASN A 210 13.38 -18.30 -20.85
CA ASN A 210 12.58 -19.09 -21.77
C ASN A 210 11.48 -19.85 -21.02
N ALA A 211 10.77 -19.23 -20.07
CA ALA A 211 9.73 -19.91 -19.29
C ALA A 211 8.67 -20.56 -20.22
N SER A 212 8.07 -21.65 -19.76
CA SER A 212 6.97 -22.31 -20.48
C SER A 212 5.76 -21.40 -20.59
N ASN A 213 5.44 -20.69 -19.52
CA ASN A 213 4.32 -19.75 -19.43
C ASN A 213 4.70 -18.59 -18.51
N ILE A 214 4.20 -17.39 -18.79
CA ILE A 214 4.38 -16.20 -17.95
C ILE A 214 3.02 -15.57 -17.68
N PHE A 215 2.75 -15.21 -16.43
CA PHE A 215 1.56 -14.45 -16.03
C PHE A 215 1.99 -13.16 -15.35
N TYR A 216 1.31 -12.06 -15.67
CA TYR A 216 1.53 -10.77 -15.01
C TYR A 216 0.41 -10.45 -14.02
N TRP A 217 0.76 -10.30 -12.74
CA TRP A 217 -0.21 -9.98 -11.69
C TRP A 217 0.14 -8.68 -10.97
N THR A 218 -0.70 -7.66 -11.16
CA THR A 218 -0.60 -6.34 -10.53
C THR A 218 -1.24 -6.26 -9.14
N PHE A 219 -1.52 -7.40 -8.50
CA PHE A 219 -2.27 -7.47 -7.24
C PHE A 219 -3.73 -6.97 -7.31
N ALA A 220 -4.25 -6.81 -8.53
CA ALA A 220 -5.65 -6.47 -8.75
C ALA A 220 -6.55 -7.71 -8.59
N ASP A 221 -7.66 -7.55 -7.87
CA ASP A 221 -8.56 -8.66 -7.52
C ASP A 221 -9.24 -9.26 -8.77
N TYR A 222 -9.49 -8.46 -9.81
CA TYR A 222 -10.06 -8.94 -11.07
C TYR A 222 -9.12 -9.92 -11.82
N CYS A 223 -7.84 -10.01 -11.43
CA CYS A 223 -6.88 -10.96 -11.97
C CYS A 223 -6.82 -12.31 -11.28
N ILE A 224 -7.53 -12.47 -10.16
CA ILE A 224 -7.50 -13.71 -9.38
C ILE A 224 -8.04 -14.89 -10.21
N GLU A 225 -9.18 -14.74 -10.87
CA GLU A 225 -9.75 -15.81 -11.71
C GLU A 225 -8.87 -16.14 -12.94
N PRO A 226 -8.39 -15.16 -13.72
CA PRO A 226 -7.40 -15.42 -14.77
C PRO A 226 -6.13 -16.14 -14.27
N LEU A 227 -5.62 -15.77 -13.09
CA LEU A 227 -4.44 -16.41 -12.49
C LEU A 227 -4.73 -17.82 -12.02
N ARG A 228 -5.92 -18.08 -11.48
CA ARG A 228 -6.36 -19.44 -11.15
C ARG A 228 -6.42 -20.32 -12.40
N ASN A 229 -6.94 -19.79 -13.50
CA ASN A 229 -6.98 -20.47 -14.79
C ASN A 229 -5.59 -20.70 -15.37
N PHE A 230 -4.66 -19.74 -15.22
CA PHE A 230 -3.25 -19.91 -15.55
C PHE A 230 -2.67 -21.14 -14.85
N PHE A 231 -2.85 -21.27 -13.53
CA PHE A 231 -2.35 -22.42 -12.78
C PHE A 231 -2.87 -23.75 -13.33
N ILE A 232 -4.17 -23.84 -13.58
CA ILE A 232 -4.81 -25.07 -14.08
C ILE A 232 -4.29 -25.44 -15.49
N ASN A 233 -4.19 -24.45 -16.37
CA ASN A 233 -3.84 -24.66 -17.77
C ASN A 233 -2.33 -24.85 -17.99
N SER A 234 -1.49 -24.39 -17.05
CA SER A 234 -0.03 -24.50 -17.14
C SER A 234 0.55 -25.77 -16.47
N LEU A 235 -0.31 -26.65 -15.94
CA LEU A 235 0.11 -27.96 -15.45
C LEU A 235 0.59 -28.84 -16.61
N ASP A 236 1.72 -29.53 -16.42
CA ASP A 236 2.21 -30.53 -17.38
C ASP A 236 1.48 -31.87 -17.20
N CYS A 237 0.17 -31.85 -17.43
CA CYS A 237 -0.61 -33.06 -17.60
C CYS A 237 -1.48 -33.04 -18.83
N LYS A 238 -1.61 -34.23 -19.42
CA LYS A 238 -2.59 -34.48 -20.46
C LYS A 238 -3.93 -34.65 -19.74
N GLN A 239 -4.70 -33.59 -19.59
CA GLN A 239 -6.09 -33.75 -19.16
C GLN A 239 -6.79 -34.68 -20.15
N GLN A 240 -6.99 -35.95 -19.75
CA GLN A 240 -8.10 -36.71 -20.28
C GLN A 240 -9.33 -36.18 -19.57
N CYS A 241 -9.88 -35.05 -20.05
CA CYS A 241 -11.24 -34.69 -19.66
C CYS A 241 -12.09 -35.89 -20.05
N SER A 242 -12.52 -36.67 -19.06
CA SER A 242 -13.40 -37.79 -19.29
C SER A 242 -14.68 -37.17 -19.83
N ASN A 243 -14.86 -37.24 -21.15
CA ASN A 243 -16.09 -36.80 -21.80
C ASN A 243 -17.22 -37.45 -21.02
N ALA A 244 -18.00 -36.63 -20.30
CA ALA A 244 -19.14 -37.09 -19.54
C ALA A 244 -19.95 -37.97 -20.48
N THR A 245 -19.96 -39.27 -20.21
CA THR A 245 -20.69 -40.21 -21.04
C THR A 245 -22.14 -39.79 -20.88
N THR A 246 -22.72 -39.27 -21.96
CA THR A 246 -24.12 -38.89 -22.04
C THR A 246 -24.91 -40.02 -21.38
N PRO A 247 -25.68 -39.78 -20.30
CA PRO A 247 -26.43 -40.85 -19.68
C PRO A 247 -27.35 -41.41 -20.75
N ASN A 248 -27.08 -42.65 -21.17
CA ASN A 248 -27.96 -43.39 -22.04
C ASN A 248 -29.35 -43.32 -21.42
N SER A 249 -30.25 -42.63 -22.12
CA SER A 249 -31.67 -42.58 -21.80
C SER A 249 -32.14 -44.00 -21.56
N LEU A 250 -32.38 -44.34 -20.29
CA LEU A 250 -33.05 -45.58 -19.93
C LEU A 250 -34.44 -45.46 -20.52
N THR A 251 -34.73 -46.27 -21.53
CA THR A 251 -36.07 -46.47 -22.07
C THR A 251 -36.93 -47.04 -20.95
N THR A 252 -37.66 -46.18 -20.25
CA THR A 252 -38.67 -46.56 -19.28
C THR A 252 -39.79 -47.28 -20.04
N THR A 253 -39.78 -48.61 -20.00
CA THR A 253 -40.91 -49.42 -20.45
C THR A 253 -41.99 -49.31 -19.39
N THR A 254 -42.97 -48.44 -19.64
CA THR A 254 -44.22 -48.38 -18.86
C THR A 254 -44.94 -49.72 -18.93
N THR A 255 -44.83 -50.50 -17.86
CA THR A 255 -45.69 -51.66 -17.62
C THR A 255 -46.90 -51.18 -16.84
N THR A 256 -48.06 -51.14 -17.50
CA THR A 256 -49.36 -50.83 -16.91
C THR A 256 -49.81 -51.98 -16.01
N ILE A 257 -49.79 -51.75 -14.70
CA ILE A 257 -50.39 -52.66 -13.70
C ILE A 257 -51.85 -52.23 -13.47
N PRO A 258 -52.81 -53.17 -13.46
CA PRO A 258 -54.23 -52.88 -13.23
C PRO A 258 -54.51 -52.46 -11.77
N PRO A 259 -55.62 -51.73 -11.52
CA PRO A 259 -55.89 -51.10 -10.24
C PRO A 259 -56.22 -52.15 -9.16
N ILE A 260 -55.40 -52.19 -8.11
CA ILE A 260 -55.69 -52.95 -6.89
C ILE A 260 -56.35 -52.03 -5.87
N THR A 261 -57.47 -52.52 -5.38
CA THR A 261 -58.41 -51.94 -4.43
C THR A 261 -57.74 -51.63 -3.09
N MET A 262 -57.88 -50.38 -2.62
CA MET A 262 -57.45 -49.97 -1.29
C MET A 262 -58.25 -50.69 -0.20
N LEU A 263 -57.55 -51.31 0.74
CA LEU A 263 -58.09 -51.65 2.04
C LEU A 263 -57.31 -50.88 3.13
N SER A 264 -58.08 -50.10 3.87
CA SER A 264 -57.69 -49.22 4.96
C SER A 264 -57.20 -50.00 6.18
N THR A 265 -56.04 -49.62 6.72
CA THR A 265 -55.72 -49.80 8.14
C THR A 265 -55.05 -48.55 8.67
N THR A 266 -55.83 -47.83 9.46
CA THR A 266 -55.49 -46.70 10.31
C THR A 266 -54.61 -47.16 11.47
N GLU A 267 -53.44 -46.56 11.67
CA GLU A 267 -52.76 -46.64 12.97
C GLU A 267 -51.97 -45.36 13.30
N SER A 268 -52.48 -44.67 14.33
CA SER A 268 -51.75 -44.12 15.47
C SER A 268 -50.62 -43.09 15.25
N LEU A 269 -51.00 -41.81 15.41
CA LEU A 269 -50.13 -40.67 15.72
C LEU A 269 -49.37 -40.85 17.04
N LEU A 270 -48.05 -40.70 17.02
CA LEU A 270 -47.25 -40.40 18.22
C LEU A 270 -46.41 -39.13 18.01
N SER A 271 -46.43 -38.31 19.05
CA SER A 271 -46.03 -36.93 19.18
C SER A 271 -44.51 -36.66 19.08
N THR A 272 -44.13 -35.66 18.28
CA THR A 272 -42.79 -35.05 18.32
C THR A 272 -42.76 -33.97 19.40
N ILE A 273 -42.02 -34.22 20.50
CA ILE A 273 -41.73 -33.25 21.55
C ILE A 273 -40.49 -32.45 21.12
N THR A 274 -40.66 -31.18 20.79
CA THR A 274 -39.57 -30.23 20.57
C THR A 274 -39.11 -29.68 21.91
N LYS A 275 -37.91 -30.07 22.38
CA LYS A 275 -37.27 -29.46 23.56
C LYS A 275 -36.47 -28.24 23.14
N THR A 276 -36.94 -27.07 23.52
CA THR A 276 -36.24 -25.78 23.45
C THR A 276 -35.33 -25.68 24.68
N TYR A 277 -34.02 -25.54 24.50
CA TYR A 277 -33.09 -25.23 25.60
C TYR A 277 -32.92 -23.72 25.71
N THR A 278 -33.36 -23.19 26.85
CA THR A 278 -33.14 -21.80 27.27
C THR A 278 -31.83 -21.75 28.07
N ILE A 279 -30.85 -20.98 27.57
CA ILE A 279 -29.58 -20.77 28.27
C ILE A 279 -29.73 -19.52 29.16
N SER A 280 -29.65 -19.71 30.47
CA SER A 280 -29.54 -18.62 31.46
C SER A 280 -28.09 -18.14 31.57
N PRO A 281 -27.86 -16.84 31.80
CA PRO A 281 -26.52 -16.28 31.93
C PRO A 281 -25.94 -16.59 33.32
N THR A 282 -24.84 -17.33 33.35
CA THR A 282 -24.07 -17.61 34.57
C THR A 282 -23.13 -16.45 34.87
N SER A 283 -23.24 -15.91 36.08
CA SER A 283 -22.39 -14.89 36.66
C SER A 283 -20.94 -15.34 36.78
N ILE A 284 -20.01 -14.55 36.26
CA ILE A 284 -18.55 -14.76 36.37
C ILE A 284 -18.08 -14.25 37.74
N GLN A 285 -17.55 -15.16 38.57
CA GLN A 285 -16.77 -14.82 39.76
C GLN A 285 -15.35 -14.45 39.36
N THR A 286 -14.93 -13.25 39.74
CA THR A 286 -13.55 -12.76 39.68
C THR A 286 -12.69 -13.43 40.75
N SER A 287 -11.77 -14.29 40.33
CA SER A 287 -10.67 -14.78 41.18
C SER A 287 -9.39 -14.00 40.88
N THR A 288 -8.99 -13.13 41.81
CA THR A 288 -7.66 -12.52 41.89
C THR A 288 -6.61 -13.59 42.18
N ILE A 289 -5.70 -13.82 41.23
CA ILE A 289 -4.48 -14.62 41.43
C ILE A 289 -3.32 -13.65 41.61
N SER A 290 -2.71 -13.69 42.80
CA SER A 290 -1.48 -13.00 43.15
C SER A 290 -0.29 -13.79 42.62
N SER A 291 0.47 -13.24 41.68
CA SER A 291 1.74 -13.82 41.21
C SER A 291 2.93 -13.13 41.87
N THR A 292 3.49 -13.82 42.87
CA THR A 292 4.82 -13.56 43.42
C THR A 292 5.85 -14.09 42.42
N ILE A 293 6.57 -13.20 41.72
CA ILE A 293 7.71 -13.58 40.87
C ILE A 293 8.99 -13.42 41.70
N GLY A 294 9.57 -14.55 42.07
CA GLY A 294 10.92 -14.66 42.61
C GLY A 294 11.94 -14.55 41.47
N SER A 295 12.83 -13.58 41.60
CA SER A 295 13.99 -13.41 40.73
C SER A 295 15.12 -14.36 41.15
N SER A 296 15.50 -15.28 40.27
CA SER A 296 16.80 -15.96 40.33
C SER A 296 17.51 -15.79 38.99
N LEU A 297 18.38 -14.78 38.94
CA LEU A 297 19.28 -14.48 37.83
C LEU A 297 20.62 -15.18 38.13
N SER A 298 20.98 -16.21 37.37
CA SER A 298 22.29 -16.85 37.41
C SER A 298 23.21 -16.20 36.38
N THR A 299 24.09 -15.33 36.87
CA THR A 299 25.18 -14.70 36.11
C THR A 299 26.32 -15.69 35.94
N ILE A 300 26.70 -15.98 34.69
CA ILE A 300 27.99 -16.62 34.36
C ILE A 300 28.98 -15.49 34.10
N THR A 301 29.98 -15.43 34.98
CA THR A 301 31.14 -14.56 34.95
C THR A 301 32.18 -15.16 34.00
N ASP A 302 32.67 -14.38 33.04
CA ASP A 302 34.01 -14.59 32.49
C ASP A 302 34.80 -13.27 32.56
N ILE A 303 35.94 -13.39 33.23
CA ILE A 303 36.85 -12.33 33.62
C ILE A 303 37.92 -12.22 32.53
N SER A 304 38.17 -11.01 32.03
CA SER A 304 39.52 -10.63 31.62
C SER A 304 39.85 -9.20 32.07
N THR A 305 40.84 -9.16 32.94
CA THR A 305 41.51 -8.02 33.59
C THR A 305 42.44 -7.29 32.64
N ILE A 306 42.30 -5.96 32.51
CA ILE A 306 43.42 -5.03 32.23
C ILE A 306 43.23 -3.74 33.05
N SER A 307 44.32 -3.29 33.66
CA SER A 307 44.49 -2.30 34.72
C SER A 307 44.06 -0.84 34.43
N PRO A 308 43.81 -0.02 35.48
CA PRO A 308 43.41 1.38 35.34
C PRO A 308 44.63 2.33 35.35
N THR A 309 44.60 3.31 34.44
CA THR A 309 45.48 4.48 34.48
C THR A 309 44.64 5.69 34.90
N SER A 310 45.03 6.30 36.02
CA SER A 310 44.47 7.51 36.61
C SER A 310 44.76 8.76 35.77
N ILE A 311 43.75 9.59 35.46
CA ILE A 311 43.96 11.03 35.20
C ILE A 311 42.81 11.85 35.82
N GLN A 312 43.27 12.93 36.43
CA GLN A 312 42.69 13.98 37.28
C GLN A 312 41.61 14.87 36.62
N PRO A 313 40.66 15.43 37.39
CA PRO A 313 39.68 16.40 36.88
C PRO A 313 40.25 17.83 36.88
N SER A 314 40.17 18.52 35.74
CA SER A 314 40.44 19.95 35.64
C SER A 314 39.14 20.77 35.63
N THR A 315 39.02 21.59 36.66
CA THR A 315 38.17 22.78 36.75
C THR A 315 38.50 23.79 35.66
N ILE A 316 37.49 24.30 34.95
CA ILE A 316 37.60 25.56 34.20
C ILE A 316 36.46 26.50 34.60
N SER A 317 36.91 27.66 35.07
CA SER A 317 36.20 28.87 35.46
C SER A 317 35.47 29.50 34.26
N SER A 318 34.22 29.93 34.45
CA SER A 318 33.55 30.86 33.53
C SER A 318 33.36 32.21 34.21
N THR A 319 34.01 33.20 33.59
CA THR A 319 34.08 34.61 33.98
C THR A 319 32.75 35.31 33.69
N ILE A 320 32.34 36.11 34.68
CA ILE A 320 31.24 37.07 34.67
C ILE A 320 31.44 38.12 33.57
N GLY A 321 30.41 38.31 32.75
CA GLY A 321 30.29 39.39 31.78
C GLY A 321 28.85 39.90 31.75
N SER A 322 28.59 40.91 32.57
CA SER A 322 27.32 41.62 32.71
C SER A 322 27.06 42.57 31.54
N SER A 323 25.87 42.51 30.95
CA SER A 323 25.28 43.61 30.18
C SER A 323 23.80 43.75 30.53
N SER A 324 23.51 44.87 31.19
CA SER A 324 22.18 45.32 31.59
C SER A 324 21.36 45.75 30.38
N SER A 325 20.09 45.35 30.34
CA SER A 325 19.04 46.10 29.63
C SER A 325 17.78 46.17 30.48
N THR A 326 17.35 47.41 30.66
CA THR A 326 16.23 47.94 31.43
C THR A 326 14.87 47.42 30.95
N ILE A 327 14.07 46.88 31.88
CA ILE A 327 12.64 46.62 31.71
C ILE A 327 11.88 47.80 32.33
N ASN A 328 11.06 48.48 31.53
CA ASN A 328 10.05 49.42 32.01
C ASN A 328 8.75 48.65 32.27
N GLU A 329 8.39 48.54 33.55
CA GLU A 329 7.05 48.17 34.00
C GLU A 329 6.06 49.31 33.71
N ALA A 330 4.92 48.97 33.12
CA ALA A 330 3.73 49.81 33.14
C ALA A 330 2.54 48.95 33.60
N SER A 331 2.23 49.09 34.88
CA SER A 331 1.08 48.51 35.57
C SER A 331 -0.21 49.12 35.04
N THR A 332 -1.19 48.28 34.68
CA THR A 332 -2.58 48.73 34.50
C THR A 332 -3.50 48.05 35.51
N VAL A 333 -4.30 48.91 36.11
CA VAL A 333 -5.14 48.74 37.29
C VAL A 333 -6.35 47.87 36.97
N SER A 334 -6.61 46.87 37.81
CA SER A 334 -7.84 46.09 37.80
C SER A 334 -8.94 46.84 38.56
N THR A 335 -10.00 47.23 37.86
CA THR A 335 -11.25 47.69 38.48
C THR A 335 -12.24 46.54 38.56
N TYR A 336 -12.58 46.19 39.80
CA TYR A 336 -13.71 45.36 40.19
C TYR A 336 -15.02 45.89 39.58
N SER A 337 -15.79 45.02 38.93
CA SER A 337 -17.20 45.27 38.63
C SER A 337 -18.08 44.33 39.45
N THR A 338 -19.01 44.96 40.13
CA THR A 338 -19.99 44.46 41.08
C THR A 338 -21.04 43.57 40.44
N TYR A 339 -21.32 42.45 41.11
CA TYR A 339 -22.51 41.62 40.91
C TYR A 339 -23.78 42.46 41.10
N SER A 340 -24.65 42.46 40.09
CA SER A 340 -26.05 42.86 40.23
C SER A 340 -26.91 41.72 39.72
N SER A 341 -27.62 41.12 40.67
CA SER A 341 -28.69 40.16 40.48
C SER A 341 -29.91 40.84 39.86
N SER A 342 -30.35 40.38 38.70
CA SER A 342 -31.66 40.72 38.13
C SER A 342 -32.44 39.49 37.72
N SER A 343 -33.70 39.55 38.13
CA SER A 343 -34.77 38.57 38.10
C SER A 343 -35.02 37.88 36.76
N ILE A 344 -35.30 36.59 36.85
CA ILE A 344 -35.77 35.72 35.76
C ILE A 344 -37.23 36.08 35.46
N VAL A 345 -37.51 36.49 34.21
CA VAL A 345 -38.85 36.49 33.61
C VAL A 345 -38.76 35.58 32.37
N PRO A 346 -39.64 34.58 32.21
CA PRO A 346 -39.60 33.69 31.06
C PRO A 346 -40.18 34.41 29.84
N ILE A 347 -39.32 34.73 28.87
CA ILE A 347 -39.72 35.18 27.53
C ILE A 347 -39.64 33.96 26.62
N THR A 348 -40.79 33.48 26.18
CA THR A 348 -40.95 32.57 25.04
C THR A 348 -40.51 33.30 23.77
N THR A 349 -39.29 33.01 23.31
CA THR A 349 -38.80 33.40 21.98
C THR A 349 -39.25 32.36 20.96
N GLU A 350 -40.19 32.76 20.10
CA GLU A 350 -40.48 32.06 18.85
C GLU A 350 -39.23 32.10 17.96
N SER A 351 -38.64 30.94 17.71
CA SER A 351 -37.56 30.74 16.76
C SER A 351 -38.11 30.86 15.33
N THR A 352 -37.99 32.04 14.74
CA THR A 352 -38.15 32.21 13.29
C THR A 352 -37.00 31.50 12.58
N SER A 353 -37.27 30.32 12.04
CA SER A 353 -36.35 29.60 11.15
C SER A 353 -36.21 30.39 9.84
N THR A 354 -35.19 31.23 9.76
CA THR A 354 -34.81 31.87 8.49
C THR A 354 -34.26 30.80 7.57
N VAL A 355 -35.07 30.37 6.60
CA VAL A 355 -34.64 29.52 5.49
C VAL A 355 -33.61 30.31 4.70
N LYS A 356 -32.31 30.05 4.93
CA LYS A 356 -31.23 30.52 4.07
C LYS A 356 -31.41 29.84 2.72
N ILE A 357 -31.96 30.58 1.76
CA ILE A 357 -31.99 30.18 0.36
C ILE A 357 -30.54 30.31 -0.14
N THR A 358 -29.80 29.20 -0.12
CA THR A 358 -28.48 29.11 -0.72
C THR A 358 -28.66 29.14 -2.23
N ILE A 359 -28.48 30.31 -2.85
CA ILE A 359 -28.44 30.44 -4.30
C ILE A 359 -27.31 29.50 -4.79
N PRO A 360 -27.56 28.59 -5.76
CA PRO A 360 -26.53 27.73 -6.31
C PRO A 360 -25.40 28.59 -6.83
N SER A 361 -24.25 28.53 -6.16
CA SER A 361 -23.03 29.20 -6.60
C SER A 361 -22.70 28.69 -7.99
N ILE A 362 -22.67 29.58 -8.98
CA ILE A 362 -22.18 29.23 -10.33
C ILE A 362 -20.78 28.62 -10.14
N PRO A 363 -20.55 27.42 -10.67
CA PRO A 363 -19.28 26.75 -10.47
C PRO A 363 -18.17 27.60 -11.10
N PRO A 364 -17.09 27.88 -10.37
CA PRO A 364 -15.99 28.66 -10.92
C PRO A 364 -15.41 27.90 -12.12
N LYS A 365 -15.38 28.56 -13.29
CA LYS A 365 -14.72 28.05 -14.49
C LYS A 365 -13.30 28.57 -14.51
N CYS A 366 -12.39 27.79 -13.97
CA CYS A 366 -11.00 28.17 -13.83
C CYS A 366 -10.22 27.21 -14.72
N ASN A 367 -9.69 27.73 -15.82
CA ASN A 367 -9.03 26.90 -16.83
C ASN A 367 -7.62 26.43 -16.38
N ASN A 368 -7.40 26.38 -15.06
CA ASN A 368 -6.14 26.07 -14.42
C ASN A 368 -6.19 24.66 -13.86
N SER A 369 -5.09 23.93 -14.05
CA SER A 369 -4.91 22.65 -13.37
C SER A 369 -4.58 22.91 -11.90
N VAL A 370 -5.10 22.09 -11.01
CA VAL A 370 -4.96 22.25 -9.56
C VAL A 370 -4.32 21.00 -8.97
N TYR A 371 -3.29 21.18 -8.19
CA TYR A 371 -2.63 20.10 -7.45
C TYR A 371 -2.87 20.34 -5.97
N PHE A 372 -3.53 19.40 -5.30
CA PHE A 372 -3.72 19.42 -3.86
C PHE A 372 -2.67 18.53 -3.21
N VAL A 373 -2.06 18.99 -2.13
CA VAL A 373 -1.15 18.20 -1.31
C VAL A 373 -1.69 18.17 0.12
N ILE A 374 -1.98 16.98 0.61
CA ILE A 374 -2.42 16.75 1.99
C ILE A 374 -1.19 16.47 2.85
N ASP A 375 -1.12 17.09 4.03
CA ASP A 375 -0.09 16.76 5.02
C ASP A 375 -0.49 15.48 5.76
N HIS A 376 0.35 14.45 5.73
CA HIS A 376 0.19 13.21 6.49
C HIS A 376 1.52 12.77 7.14
N ARG A 377 2.21 13.78 7.64
CA ARG A 377 3.41 13.67 8.48
C ARG A 377 3.07 13.20 9.89
N GLN A 378 4.07 12.79 10.66
CA GLN A 378 3.88 12.20 11.99
C GLN A 378 3.13 13.07 12.98
N ASN A 379 3.28 14.40 12.88
CA ASN A 379 2.64 15.36 13.76
C ASN A 379 1.19 15.70 13.33
N ILE A 380 0.69 15.05 12.28
CA ILE A 380 -0.68 15.11 11.79
C ILE A 380 -1.46 13.93 12.35
N THR A 381 -2.50 14.23 13.11
CA THR A 381 -3.45 13.22 13.56
C THR A 381 -4.33 12.72 12.41
N ASN A 382 -4.85 11.50 12.50
CA ASN A 382 -5.82 10.99 11.51
C ASN A 382 -7.02 11.94 11.31
N ASN A 383 -7.48 12.61 12.37
CA ASN A 383 -8.55 13.60 12.28
C ASN A 383 -8.12 14.83 11.45
N GLU A 384 -6.94 15.38 11.70
CA GLU A 384 -6.40 16.49 10.89
C GLU A 384 -6.21 16.07 9.43
N PHE A 385 -5.82 14.82 9.15
CA PHE A 385 -5.74 14.27 7.80
C PHE A 385 -7.13 14.22 7.12
N TYR A 386 -8.13 13.63 7.78
CA TYR A 386 -9.48 13.54 7.22
C TYR A 386 -10.16 14.90 7.09
N ASP A 387 -9.88 15.85 8.00
CA ASP A 387 -10.38 17.22 7.91
C ASP A 387 -9.84 17.91 6.65
N GLN A 388 -8.57 17.70 6.30
CA GLN A 388 -7.99 18.19 5.04
C GLN A 388 -8.72 17.63 3.83
N VAL A 389 -8.94 16.31 3.77
CA VAL A 389 -9.68 15.66 2.68
C VAL A 389 -11.11 16.19 2.60
N SER A 390 -11.78 16.36 3.74
CA SER A 390 -13.13 16.93 3.80
C SER A 390 -13.15 18.37 3.29
N LYS A 391 -12.14 19.17 3.61
CA LYS A 391 -12.04 20.55 3.11
C LYS A 391 -11.86 20.59 1.59
N ILE A 392 -11.03 19.71 1.04
CA ILE A 392 -10.85 19.57 -0.41
C ILE A 392 -12.16 19.14 -1.07
N LYS A 393 -12.88 18.18 -0.49
CA LYS A 393 -14.21 17.77 -0.95
C LYS A 393 -15.19 18.94 -0.99
N ASP A 394 -15.23 19.76 0.05
CA ASP A 394 -16.12 20.93 0.11
C ASP A 394 -15.77 21.96 -0.98
N VAL A 395 -14.48 22.27 -1.13
CA VAL A 395 -13.96 23.21 -2.15
C VAL A 395 -14.33 22.76 -3.56
N THR A 396 -14.18 21.46 -3.82
CA THR A 396 -14.36 20.87 -5.16
C THR A 396 -15.77 20.34 -5.42
N SER A 397 -16.69 20.46 -4.44
CA SER A 397 -18.05 19.90 -4.52
C SER A 397 -18.86 20.38 -5.72
N ASN A 398 -18.61 21.60 -6.20
CA ASN A 398 -19.27 22.17 -7.37
C ASN A 398 -18.36 22.22 -8.60
N TRP A 399 -17.18 21.63 -8.56
CA TRP A 399 -16.26 21.69 -9.70
C TRP A 399 -16.66 20.68 -10.77
N ASP A 400 -16.59 21.13 -12.03
CA ASP A 400 -16.51 20.23 -13.17
C ASP A 400 -15.03 19.89 -13.40
N ILE A 401 -14.60 18.68 -13.02
CA ILE A 401 -13.20 18.22 -13.11
C ILE A 401 -12.75 18.03 -14.57
N SER A 402 -13.70 17.91 -15.52
CA SER A 402 -13.35 17.88 -16.94
C SER A 402 -12.84 19.24 -17.44
N ILE A 403 -13.22 20.32 -16.75
CA ILE A 403 -12.79 21.69 -17.00
C ILE A 403 -11.66 22.08 -16.05
N ASN A 404 -11.88 21.93 -14.75
CA ASN A 404 -10.94 22.24 -13.68
C ASN A 404 -10.19 20.95 -13.32
N LYS A 405 -9.24 20.56 -14.17
CA LYS A 405 -8.44 19.35 -13.95
C LYS A 405 -7.75 19.41 -12.59
N ALA A 406 -7.80 18.32 -11.84
CA ALA A 406 -7.26 18.28 -10.49
C ALA A 406 -6.38 17.05 -10.27
N SER A 407 -5.37 17.16 -9.42
CA SER A 407 -4.63 16.04 -8.84
C SER A 407 -4.60 16.19 -7.32
N ILE A 408 -4.38 15.08 -6.63
CA ILE A 408 -4.21 15.05 -5.19
C ILE A 408 -3.07 14.12 -4.83
N ASP A 409 -2.23 14.59 -3.93
CA ASP A 409 -1.05 13.90 -3.44
C ASP A 409 -0.99 14.01 -1.90
N VAL A 410 -0.19 13.16 -1.27
CA VAL A 410 -0.06 13.08 0.18
C VAL A 410 1.41 13.20 0.57
N ASN A 411 1.75 14.28 1.26
CA ASN A 411 3.05 14.44 1.89
C ASN A 411 3.19 13.43 3.05
N SER A 412 3.68 12.23 2.73
CA SER A 412 3.92 11.13 3.66
C SER A 412 5.11 10.29 3.20
N PHE A 413 5.88 9.75 4.14
CA PHE A 413 6.93 8.77 3.83
C PHE A 413 6.34 7.48 3.22
N ASP A 414 5.10 7.16 3.60
CA ASP A 414 4.36 5.97 3.17
C ASP A 414 3.39 6.26 2.01
N GLU A 415 3.58 7.34 1.25
CA GLU A 415 2.68 7.75 0.16
C GLU A 415 2.36 6.60 -0.81
N VAL A 416 3.39 5.84 -1.22
CA VAL A 416 3.23 4.65 -2.06
C VAL A 416 2.26 3.66 -1.42
N LYS A 417 2.36 3.39 -0.11
CA LYS A 417 1.44 2.48 0.60
C LYS A 417 0.02 3.05 0.66
N ILE A 418 -0.13 4.38 0.80
CA ILE A 418 -1.43 5.05 0.80
C ILE A 418 -2.12 4.82 -0.53
N PHE A 419 -1.43 4.97 -1.65
CA PHE A 419 -2.08 4.78 -2.95
C PHE A 419 -2.09 3.32 -3.42
N LEU A 420 -1.25 2.44 -2.91
CA LEU A 420 -1.10 1.05 -3.38
C LEU A 420 -2.42 0.25 -3.42
N LEU A 421 -3.34 0.59 -2.51
CA LEU A 421 -4.65 -0.06 -2.41
C LEU A 421 -5.75 0.67 -3.19
N PHE A 422 -5.44 1.81 -3.79
CA PHE A 422 -6.37 2.58 -4.60
C PHE A 422 -6.42 2.02 -6.02
N SER A 423 -7.52 1.35 -6.36
CA SER A 423 -7.70 0.64 -7.63
C SER A 423 -7.67 1.53 -8.87
N GLN A 424 -7.79 2.86 -8.72
CA GLN A 424 -7.73 3.84 -9.80
C GLN A 424 -6.49 4.75 -9.68
N GLN A 425 -5.37 4.20 -9.20
CA GLN A 425 -4.11 4.94 -9.01
C GLN A 425 -3.78 5.83 -10.22
N PRO A 426 -3.52 7.14 -10.01
CA PRO A 426 -2.97 7.97 -11.06
C PRO A 426 -1.65 7.38 -11.57
N LYS A 427 -1.41 7.52 -12.88
CA LYS A 427 -0.29 6.88 -13.61
C LYS A 427 1.09 7.44 -13.22
N SER A 428 1.10 8.59 -12.54
CA SER A 428 2.25 9.30 -11.99
C SER A 428 1.76 10.36 -10.99
N ASP A 429 2.64 10.83 -10.12
CA ASP A 429 2.38 11.83 -9.07
C ASP A 429 1.81 13.15 -9.64
N LEU A 430 2.01 13.40 -10.94
CA LEU A 430 1.53 14.59 -11.64
C LEU A 430 0.29 14.37 -12.52
N THR A 431 -0.29 13.17 -12.52
CA THR A 431 -1.43 12.84 -13.39
C THR A 431 -2.68 13.58 -12.93
N LEU A 432 -3.27 14.33 -13.86
CA LEU A 432 -4.51 15.07 -13.62
C LEU A 432 -5.73 14.17 -13.85
N PHE A 433 -6.62 14.13 -12.86
CA PHE A 433 -7.98 13.65 -13.04
C PHE A 433 -8.74 14.58 -13.99
N THR A 434 -9.40 13.98 -14.98
CA THR A 434 -10.22 14.69 -15.99
C THR A 434 -11.70 14.30 -15.90
N ASN A 435 -12.06 13.46 -14.92
CA ASN A 435 -13.40 12.94 -14.72
C ASN A 435 -13.80 13.10 -13.25
N THR A 436 -14.96 13.74 -13.03
CA THR A 436 -15.54 13.98 -11.70
C THR A 436 -15.77 12.69 -10.91
N THR A 437 -16.10 11.56 -11.56
CA THR A 437 -16.25 10.27 -10.89
C THR A 437 -14.92 9.75 -10.34
N GLN A 438 -13.83 9.87 -11.09
CA GLN A 438 -12.50 9.46 -10.62
C GLN A 438 -12.02 10.34 -9.47
N TRP A 439 -12.23 11.65 -9.59
CA TRP A 439 -11.95 12.61 -8.52
C TRP A 439 -12.74 12.29 -7.24
N ASN A 440 -14.05 12.08 -7.36
CA ASN A 440 -14.87 11.72 -6.21
C ASN A 440 -14.47 10.37 -5.62
N CYS A 441 -14.01 9.42 -6.44
CA CYS A 441 -13.51 8.15 -5.97
C CYS A 441 -12.23 8.31 -5.13
N ILE A 442 -11.24 9.09 -5.58
CA ILE A 442 -10.02 9.30 -4.77
C ILE A 442 -10.31 10.07 -3.49
N ILE A 443 -11.19 11.08 -3.54
CA ILE A 443 -11.61 11.82 -2.33
C ILE A 443 -12.34 10.89 -1.35
N ALA A 444 -13.19 9.98 -1.84
CA ALA A 444 -13.87 9.00 -1.00
C ALA A 444 -12.90 7.99 -0.37
N TYR A 445 -11.89 7.56 -1.13
CA TYR A 445 -10.84 6.67 -0.66
C TYR A 445 -9.99 7.32 0.43
N LEU A 446 -9.44 8.51 0.16
CA LEU A 446 -8.62 9.25 1.13
C LEU A 446 -9.43 9.65 2.37
N GLY A 447 -10.69 10.01 2.18
CA GLY A 447 -11.60 10.38 3.27
C GLY A 447 -12.18 9.17 4.03
N GLN A 448 -11.80 7.95 3.64
CA GLN A 448 -12.28 6.69 4.23
C GLN A 448 -13.82 6.61 4.34
N ASN A 449 -14.53 7.12 3.33
CA ASN A 449 -15.98 7.13 3.29
C ASN A 449 -16.51 5.91 2.51
N VAL A 450 -16.98 4.89 3.23
CA VAL A 450 -17.45 3.62 2.65
C VAL A 450 -18.57 3.83 1.63
N ASN A 451 -19.54 4.69 1.93
CA ASN A 451 -20.70 4.91 1.05
C ASN A 451 -20.29 5.59 -0.26
N ASP A 452 -19.45 6.62 -0.18
CA ASP A 452 -18.96 7.32 -1.37
C ASP A 452 -18.00 6.42 -2.17
N CYS A 453 -17.16 5.63 -1.50
CA CYS A 453 -16.24 4.71 -2.17
C CYS A 453 -17.03 3.63 -2.93
N GLN A 454 -18.04 3.04 -2.32
CA GLN A 454 -18.93 2.10 -3.00
C GLN A 454 -19.63 2.75 -4.22
N LYS A 455 -20.07 4.00 -4.08
CA LYS A 455 -20.78 4.74 -5.12
C LYS A 455 -19.89 5.14 -6.31
N TYR A 456 -18.67 5.58 -6.06
CA TYR A 456 -17.80 6.20 -7.08
C TYR A 456 -16.66 5.27 -7.55
N CYS A 457 -16.21 4.35 -6.71
CA CYS A 457 -15.08 3.45 -7.02
C CYS A 457 -15.52 2.05 -7.46
N ASN A 458 -16.78 1.64 -7.19
CA ASN A 458 -17.24 0.26 -7.35
C ASN A 458 -16.34 -0.77 -6.64
N SER A 459 -15.67 -0.37 -5.55
CA SER A 459 -14.76 -1.21 -4.77
C SER A 459 -15.07 -1.11 -3.29
N SER A 460 -14.64 -2.13 -2.54
CA SER A 460 -14.68 -2.07 -1.08
C SER A 460 -13.58 -1.11 -0.59
N LEU A 461 -13.90 -0.32 0.44
CA LEU A 461 -12.94 0.58 1.05
C LEU A 461 -11.89 -0.24 1.81
N LEU A 462 -10.61 0.04 1.52
CA LEU A 462 -9.50 -0.49 2.29
C LEU A 462 -8.98 0.60 3.26
N PRO A 463 -8.66 0.22 4.50
CA PRO A 463 -8.15 1.18 5.49
C PRO A 463 -6.80 1.74 5.05
N ILE A 464 -6.64 3.06 5.17
CA ILE A 464 -5.32 3.69 5.08
C ILE A 464 -4.51 3.24 6.30
N MET A 465 -3.32 2.69 6.05
CA MET A 465 -2.46 2.17 7.10
C MET A 465 -1.90 3.31 7.95
N PRO A 466 -1.69 3.08 9.27
CA PRO A 466 -1.03 4.05 10.13
C PRO A 466 0.41 4.32 9.67
N ILE A 467 0.85 5.57 9.88
CA ILE A 467 2.15 6.10 9.45
C ILE A 467 3.30 5.44 10.24
N GLU A 468 4.40 5.09 9.57
CA GLU A 468 5.64 4.64 10.21
C GLU A 468 6.49 5.79 10.79
N GLU A 469 7.53 5.45 11.56
CA GLU A 469 8.27 6.40 12.40
C GLU A 469 9.18 7.42 11.67
N GLN A 470 9.10 7.57 10.34
CA GLN A 470 9.91 8.53 9.59
C GLN A 470 9.08 9.67 8.99
N ASP A 471 9.62 10.88 9.07
CA ASP A 471 8.95 12.10 8.61
C ASP A 471 9.86 12.85 7.63
N HIS A 472 9.30 13.27 6.50
CA HIS A 472 9.92 14.24 5.60
C HIS A 472 9.19 15.58 5.71
N THR A 473 9.90 16.68 5.54
CA THR A 473 9.36 18.04 5.60
C THR A 473 8.61 18.42 4.31
N MET A 474 7.77 19.46 4.34
CA MET A 474 7.06 19.89 3.13
C MET A 474 8.04 20.36 2.03
N ASP A 475 9.19 20.93 2.40
CA ASP A 475 10.22 21.29 1.42
C ASP A 475 10.92 20.07 0.82
N GLU A 476 11.16 19.01 1.58
CA GLU A 476 11.70 17.74 1.04
C GLU A 476 10.72 17.10 0.05
N PHE A 477 9.43 17.06 0.38
CA PHE A 477 8.39 16.59 -0.53
C PHE A 477 8.33 17.41 -1.83
N LEU A 478 8.33 18.73 -1.73
CA LEU A 478 8.35 19.61 -2.90
C LEU A 478 9.63 19.48 -3.73
N GLN A 479 10.76 19.22 -3.08
CA GLN A 479 12.01 18.95 -3.76
C GLN A 479 11.94 17.63 -4.54
N ASN A 480 11.28 16.60 -4.00
CA ASN A 480 11.02 15.36 -4.71
C ASN A 480 10.13 15.60 -5.94
N ILE A 481 8.99 16.28 -5.76
CA ILE A 481 8.11 16.67 -6.89
C ILE A 481 8.89 17.44 -7.96
N TYR A 482 9.74 18.39 -7.56
CA TYR A 482 10.56 19.15 -8.49
C TYR A 482 11.50 18.25 -9.30
N ASN A 483 12.16 17.30 -8.65
CA ASN A 483 13.06 16.36 -9.31
C ASN A 483 12.30 15.45 -10.28
N VAL A 484 11.14 14.91 -9.87
CA VAL A 484 10.24 14.12 -10.74
C VAL A 484 9.83 14.95 -11.95
N TYR A 485 9.37 16.18 -11.73
CA TYR A 485 8.95 17.09 -12.81
C TYR A 485 10.08 17.39 -13.80
N LEU A 486 11.31 17.64 -13.31
CA LEU A 486 12.47 17.87 -14.17
C LEU A 486 12.79 16.64 -15.03
N ASN A 487 12.76 15.45 -14.44
CA ASN A 487 12.99 14.20 -15.15
C ASN A 487 11.93 13.99 -16.25
N GLU A 488 10.66 14.30 -15.95
CA GLU A 488 9.55 14.21 -16.91
C GLU A 488 9.67 15.24 -18.05
N LEU A 489 10.13 16.46 -17.77
CA LEU A 489 10.40 17.45 -18.82
C LEU A 489 11.54 17.04 -19.76
N GLU A 490 12.55 16.35 -19.24
CA GLU A 490 13.71 15.90 -20.03
C GLU A 490 13.40 14.67 -20.89
N ARG A 491 12.41 13.85 -20.49
CA ARG A 491 11.95 12.73 -21.32
C ARG A 491 11.27 13.26 -22.59
N LYS A 492 11.83 12.90 -23.75
CA LYS A 492 11.23 13.16 -25.09
C LYS A 492 10.03 12.24 -25.41
N VAL A 493 9.46 11.58 -24.42
CA VAL A 493 8.38 10.60 -24.61
C VAL A 493 7.04 11.37 -24.70
N GLU A 494 6.04 10.80 -25.39
CA GLU A 494 4.71 11.36 -25.65
C GLU A 494 3.82 11.52 -24.38
N ILE A 495 4.42 11.77 -23.23
CA ILE A 495 3.70 12.05 -22.00
C ILE A 495 2.97 13.39 -22.18
N PRO A 496 1.68 13.51 -21.80
CA PRO A 496 1.01 14.80 -21.77
C PRO A 496 1.84 15.75 -20.92
N LYS A 497 2.52 16.71 -21.56
CA LYS A 497 3.38 17.64 -20.85
C LYS A 497 2.56 18.28 -19.73
N PRO A 498 3.10 18.34 -18.51
CA PRO A 498 2.43 19.04 -17.44
C PRO A 498 2.11 20.47 -17.90
N PRO A 499 0.96 21.02 -17.47
CA PRO A 499 0.56 22.34 -17.89
C PRO A 499 1.64 23.35 -17.49
N ASN A 500 1.95 24.28 -18.39
CA ASN A 500 2.91 25.35 -18.11
C ASN A 500 2.41 26.33 -17.03
N GLU A 501 1.15 26.19 -16.61
CA GLU A 501 0.52 26.98 -15.55
C GLU A 501 -0.38 26.10 -14.69
N PHE A 502 -0.16 26.11 -13.37
CA PHE A 502 -1.02 25.40 -12.43
C PHE A 502 -0.99 26.03 -11.03
N SER A 503 -2.04 25.77 -10.26
CA SER A 503 -2.13 26.13 -8.85
C SER A 503 -1.73 24.94 -7.98
N LEU A 504 -0.93 25.18 -6.95
CA LEU A 504 -0.49 24.16 -6.00
C LEU A 504 -0.98 24.53 -4.61
N ILE A 505 -1.96 23.77 -4.11
CA ILE A 505 -2.62 24.01 -2.83
C ILE A 505 -2.03 23.06 -1.79
N LEU A 506 -1.23 23.59 -0.88
CA LEU A 506 -0.47 22.84 0.11
C LEU A 506 -1.13 22.97 1.47
N PHE A 507 -1.75 21.91 1.96
CA PHE A 507 -2.12 21.83 3.36
C PHE A 507 -0.86 21.45 4.14
N SER A 508 -0.49 22.25 5.13
CA SER A 508 0.77 22.02 5.83
C SER A 508 0.75 22.49 7.29
N LYS A 509 1.34 21.66 8.15
CA LYS A 509 1.71 22.00 9.53
C LYS A 509 3.21 22.25 9.61
N THR A 510 3.65 23.35 8.98
CA THR A 510 5.07 23.73 8.97
C THR A 510 5.63 23.86 10.39
N GLY A 511 6.83 23.34 10.60
CA GLY A 511 7.48 23.27 11.91
C GLY A 511 8.29 24.52 12.25
N ASN A 512 8.84 25.22 11.24
CA ASN A 512 9.72 26.36 11.44
C ASN A 512 9.82 27.27 10.20
N GLN A 513 10.52 28.40 10.33
CA GLN A 513 10.73 29.37 9.24
C GLN A 513 11.60 28.81 8.11
N THR A 514 12.58 27.94 8.43
CA THR A 514 13.50 27.38 7.44
C THR A 514 12.79 26.50 6.42
N GLU A 515 11.85 25.65 6.85
CA GLU A 515 10.99 24.86 5.96
C GLU A 515 10.20 25.78 4.99
N ILE A 516 9.63 26.88 5.48
CA ILE A 516 8.89 27.85 4.65
C ILE A 516 9.82 28.54 3.64
N ASP A 517 11.01 28.97 4.07
CA ASP A 517 12.00 29.62 3.22
C ASP A 517 12.50 28.67 2.12
N ASN A 518 12.72 27.39 2.46
CA ASN A 518 13.11 26.34 1.52
C ASN A 518 12.00 26.08 0.49
N CYS A 519 10.74 25.95 0.93
CA CYS A 519 9.59 25.85 0.01
C CYS A 519 9.57 27.04 -0.98
N SER A 520 9.76 28.26 -0.46
CA SER A 520 9.82 29.47 -1.30
C SER A 520 10.93 29.43 -2.33
N GLN A 521 12.10 28.92 -1.96
CA GLN A 521 13.22 28.75 -2.87
C GLN A 521 12.92 27.71 -3.95
N ILE A 522 12.26 26.59 -3.60
CA ILE A 522 11.85 25.56 -4.57
C ILE A 522 10.87 26.15 -5.60
N PHE A 523 9.86 26.92 -5.19
CA PHE A 523 8.95 27.56 -6.17
C PHE A 523 9.66 28.53 -7.11
N LYS A 524 10.65 29.31 -6.61
CA LYS A 524 11.49 30.17 -7.47
C LYS A 524 12.28 29.34 -8.49
N ASN A 525 12.82 28.21 -8.05
CA ASN A 525 13.57 27.29 -8.92
C ASN A 525 12.66 26.70 -10.00
N ILE A 526 11.43 26.31 -9.67
CA ILE A 526 10.45 25.83 -10.65
C ILE A 526 10.06 26.96 -11.62
N GLY A 527 9.77 28.15 -11.09
CA GLY A 527 9.44 29.35 -11.88
C GLY A 527 10.50 29.72 -12.91
N SER A 528 11.78 29.50 -12.60
CA SER A 528 12.90 29.77 -13.52
C SER A 528 12.89 28.91 -14.79
N LYS A 529 12.11 27.82 -14.82
CA LYS A 529 12.01 26.87 -15.95
C LYS A 529 10.84 27.17 -16.90
N SER A 530 10.34 28.41 -16.91
CA SER A 530 9.16 28.84 -17.71
C SER A 530 7.85 28.14 -17.32
N ILE A 531 7.75 27.69 -16.07
CA ILE A 531 6.55 27.11 -15.49
C ILE A 531 5.96 28.14 -14.53
N THR A 532 4.69 28.48 -14.69
CA THR A 532 3.99 29.39 -13.79
C THR A 532 3.30 28.58 -12.71
N ILE A 533 3.80 28.66 -11.48
CA ILE A 533 3.14 28.03 -10.33
C ILE A 533 2.53 29.11 -9.46
N ASN A 534 1.27 28.92 -9.09
CA ASN A 534 0.60 29.71 -8.07
C ASN A 534 0.49 28.89 -6.76
N PRO A 535 1.50 28.98 -5.86
CA PRO A 535 1.48 28.24 -4.60
C PRO A 535 0.55 28.91 -3.58
N VAL A 536 -0.27 28.11 -2.91
CA VAL A 536 -1.16 28.54 -1.84
C VAL A 536 -0.97 27.61 -0.63
N PHE A 537 -0.55 28.18 0.51
CA PHE A 537 -0.45 27.42 1.76
C PHE A 537 -1.72 27.51 2.58
N ILE A 538 -2.22 26.36 3.03
CA ILE A 538 -3.30 26.25 4.00
C ILE A 538 -2.67 25.80 5.32
N LYS A 539 -2.58 26.72 6.27
CA LYS A 539 -1.93 26.50 7.56
C LYS A 539 -2.82 25.67 8.47
N LEU A 540 -2.38 24.46 8.78
CA LEU A 540 -3.09 23.57 9.69
C LEU A 540 -3.06 24.08 11.14
N PRO A 541 -3.99 23.63 12.00
CA PRO A 541 -3.98 24.01 13.41
C PRO A 541 -2.63 23.77 14.08
N ASN A 542 -2.18 24.72 14.91
CA ASN A 542 -0.89 24.70 15.60
C ASN A 542 0.34 24.71 14.68
N SER A 543 0.19 25.03 13.39
CA SER A 543 1.33 25.29 12.49
C SER A 543 2.14 26.50 12.96
N PHE A 544 3.45 26.48 12.67
CA PHE A 544 4.34 27.61 12.93
C PHE A 544 3.85 28.87 12.20
N ASN A 545 3.58 29.94 12.97
CA ASN A 545 3.13 31.22 12.41
C ASN A 545 4.32 32.05 11.88
N GLY A 546 4.95 31.53 10.84
CA GLY A 546 6.09 32.16 10.16
C GLY A 546 5.71 33.20 9.12
N ASN A 547 6.74 33.81 8.54
CA ASN A 547 6.62 34.71 7.40
C ASN A 547 6.62 33.91 6.08
N TYR A 548 5.51 33.91 5.35
CA TYR A 548 5.40 33.26 4.04
C TYR A 548 5.87 34.14 2.88
N GLY A 549 6.38 35.35 3.17
CA GLY A 549 6.86 36.30 2.17
C GLY A 549 5.76 36.67 1.18
N SER A 550 6.02 36.41 -0.11
CA SER A 550 5.06 36.65 -1.19
C SER A 550 4.11 35.47 -1.45
N ILE A 551 4.23 34.37 -0.71
CA ILE A 551 3.39 33.18 -0.93
C ILE A 551 2.03 33.41 -0.27
N THR A 552 0.97 33.20 -1.06
CA THR A 552 -0.41 33.26 -0.57
C THR A 552 -0.60 32.19 0.52
N ASN A 553 -1.10 32.59 1.69
CA ASN A 553 -1.39 31.66 2.77
C ASN A 553 -2.71 31.99 3.46
N TYR A 554 -3.41 30.95 3.89
CA TYR A 554 -4.70 31.02 4.58
C TYR A 554 -4.69 30.16 5.84
N ASP A 555 -5.56 30.47 6.79
CA ASP A 555 -5.77 29.67 7.99
C ASP A 555 -6.79 28.56 7.69
N PHE A 556 -6.51 27.32 8.11
CA PHE A 556 -7.41 26.19 7.91
C PHE A 556 -8.78 26.38 8.58
N SER A 557 -8.82 27.15 9.68
CA SER A 557 -10.04 27.46 10.44
C SER A 557 -10.90 28.57 9.84
N ASP A 558 -10.45 29.20 8.74
CA ASP A 558 -11.18 30.29 8.11
C ASP A 558 -12.54 29.81 7.55
N PRO A 559 -13.68 30.38 7.97
CA PRO A 559 -14.99 29.97 7.48
C PRO A 559 -15.18 30.23 5.97
N ASP A 560 -14.45 31.18 5.40
CA ASP A 560 -14.48 31.54 3.98
C ASP A 560 -13.35 30.86 3.19
N LEU A 561 -12.62 29.93 3.80
CA LEU A 561 -11.45 29.28 3.20
C LEU A 561 -11.73 28.73 1.80
N GLY A 562 -12.87 28.07 1.60
CA GLY A 562 -13.17 27.48 0.30
C GLY A 562 -13.37 28.51 -0.82
N LYS A 563 -13.93 29.67 -0.48
CA LYS A 563 -14.03 30.81 -1.41
C LYS A 563 -12.65 31.41 -1.68
N LYS A 564 -11.79 31.52 -0.67
CA LYS A 564 -10.42 32.03 -0.82
C LYS A 564 -9.55 31.13 -1.70
N ILE A 565 -9.60 29.81 -1.47
CA ILE A 565 -8.92 28.81 -2.31
C ILE A 565 -9.42 28.91 -3.75
N SER A 566 -10.74 28.93 -3.96
CA SER A 566 -11.32 29.07 -5.30
C SER A 566 -10.84 30.35 -5.98
N ASN A 567 -10.90 31.50 -5.29
CA ASN A 567 -10.42 32.76 -5.86
C ASN A 567 -8.94 32.71 -6.24
N SER A 568 -8.08 32.11 -5.41
CA SER A 568 -6.65 31.96 -5.73
C SER A 568 -6.39 31.07 -6.93
N ILE A 569 -7.18 30.02 -7.13
CA ILE A 569 -7.02 29.12 -8.29
C ILE A 569 -7.42 29.81 -9.60
N CYS A 570 -8.39 30.72 -9.50
CA CYS A 570 -9.05 31.36 -10.63
C CYS A 570 -8.51 32.75 -10.99
N SER A 571 -7.68 33.32 -10.12
CA SER A 571 -6.96 34.58 -10.34
C SER A 571 -5.68 34.34 -11.10
#